data_AF-A0A7S2IMG3-F1
#
_entry.id   AF-A0A7S2IMG3-F1
#
_cell.length_a   1.000
_cell.length_b   1.000
_cell.length_c   1.000
_cell.angle_alpha   90.00
_cell.angle_beta   90.00
_cell.angle_gamma   90.00
#
_symmetry.space_group_name_H-M   'P 1'
#
loop_
_entity.id
_entity.type
_entity.pdbx_description
1 polymer ?
#
loop_
_entity_poly.entity_id
_entity_poly.type
_entity_poly.pdbx_seq_one_letter_code
_entity_poly.pdbx_strand_id
1 'polypeptide(L)'
;ENELGVQAPVGYFDPLGLSKDGDADVFKRRREAELKNGRVAMFACMGYIAAEWFRFPGFLSPSQNLKFEDVHNGLAAIGEVPFLGWAQWLVFCGLVDFGLYRADPSRDPGDYENGGILGVPNASGPMADAEGRKRKLNSELANG
;
A
#
# COMPACT_ATOMS: atom_id res chain seq x y z
N GLU A 1 7.90 8.76 -21.69
CA GLU A 1 9.29 8.29 -21.47
C GLU A 1 10.02 8.96 -20.31
N ASN A 2 9.69 10.21 -19.92
CA ASN A 2 10.28 10.90 -18.76
C ASN A 2 9.42 10.84 -17.47
N GLU A 3 8.48 9.90 -17.41
CA GLU A 3 7.52 9.76 -16.32
C GLU A 3 8.14 9.13 -15.06
N LEU A 4 7.49 9.38 -13.92
CA LEU A 4 7.82 8.74 -12.65
C LEU A 4 7.77 7.20 -12.81
N GLY A 5 8.72 6.46 -12.23
CA GLY A 5 8.83 5.00 -12.34
C GLY A 5 9.71 4.49 -13.49
N VAL A 6 10.06 5.32 -14.48
CA VAL A 6 11.02 4.94 -15.54
C VAL A 6 12.44 5.00 -14.98
N GLN A 7 13.02 3.84 -14.68
CA GLN A 7 14.33 3.70 -14.03
C GLN A 7 15.17 2.60 -14.69
N ALA A 8 16.50 2.74 -14.62
CA ALA A 8 17.41 1.67 -15.03
C ALA A 8 17.25 0.44 -14.12
N PRO A 9 17.43 -0.81 -14.63
CA PRO A 9 18.01 -1.18 -15.92
C PRO A 9 17.01 -1.28 -17.08
N VAL A 10 15.70 -1.35 -16.79
CA VAL A 10 14.67 -1.63 -17.81
C VAL A 10 14.17 -0.39 -18.55
N GLY A 11 14.32 0.79 -17.98
CA GLY A 11 13.84 2.03 -18.59
C GLY A 11 12.31 2.00 -18.78
N TYR A 12 11.84 2.42 -19.96
CA TYR A 12 10.41 2.39 -20.28
C TYR A 12 10.00 0.95 -20.64
N PHE A 13 9.15 0.35 -19.81
CA PHE A 13 8.73 -1.05 -19.95
C PHE A 13 7.22 -1.15 -20.14
N ASP A 14 6.77 -1.29 -21.39
CA ASP A 14 5.37 -1.54 -21.77
C ASP A 14 5.27 -2.60 -22.89
N PRO A 15 5.52 -3.89 -22.59
CA PRO A 15 5.46 -4.95 -23.59
C PRO A 15 4.03 -5.23 -24.09
N LEU A 16 3.02 -4.93 -23.27
CA LEU A 16 1.61 -5.17 -23.58
C LEU A 16 0.93 -3.96 -24.25
N GLY A 17 1.66 -2.86 -24.43
CA GLY A 17 1.15 -1.66 -25.09
C GLY A 17 0.02 -0.97 -24.34
N LEU A 18 -0.07 -1.15 -23.02
CA LEU A 18 -1.16 -0.61 -22.21
C LEU A 18 -1.16 0.93 -22.27
N SER A 19 0.00 1.57 -22.34
CA SER A 19 0.11 3.04 -22.41
C SER A 19 -0.06 3.63 -23.82
N LYS A 20 -0.30 2.82 -24.86
CA LYS A 20 -0.36 3.28 -26.26
C LYS A 20 -1.65 4.04 -26.60
N ASP A 21 -2.71 3.82 -25.84
CA ASP A 21 -4.04 4.41 -26.12
C ASP A 21 -4.09 5.92 -25.88
N GLY A 22 -3.06 6.51 -25.22
CA GLY A 22 -2.89 7.95 -25.05
C GLY A 22 -3.86 8.61 -24.06
N ASP A 23 -4.74 7.83 -23.43
CA ASP A 23 -5.67 8.32 -22.40
C ASP A 23 -4.94 8.57 -21.08
N ALA A 24 -4.75 9.86 -20.75
CA ALA A 24 -4.07 10.31 -19.55
C ALA A 24 -4.80 9.90 -18.26
N ASP A 25 -6.13 9.83 -18.27
CA ASP A 25 -6.93 9.47 -17.09
C ASP A 25 -6.81 7.98 -16.81
N VAL A 26 -6.81 7.15 -17.86
CA VAL A 26 -6.57 5.71 -17.74
C VAL A 26 -5.15 5.42 -17.26
N PHE A 27 -4.15 6.15 -17.76
CA PHE A 27 -2.78 6.04 -17.28
C PHE A 27 -2.66 6.43 -15.80
N LYS A 28 -3.29 7.54 -15.41
CA LYS A 28 -3.33 8.01 -14.02
C LYS A 28 -3.94 6.98 -13.07
N ARG A 29 -5.07 6.40 -13.46
CA ARG A 29 -5.73 5.33 -12.68
C ARG A 29 -4.86 4.08 -12.55
N ARG A 30 -4.15 3.70 -13.61
CA ARG A 30 -3.23 2.54 -13.57
C ARG A 30 -2.04 2.81 -12.64
N ARG A 31 -1.49 4.02 -12.67
CA ARG A 31 -0.43 4.44 -11.75
C ARG A 31 -0.89 4.45 -10.29
N GLU A 32 -2.12 4.89 -10.03
CA GLU A 32 -2.69 4.83 -8.70
C GLU A 32 -2.85 3.37 -8.21
N ALA A 33 -3.32 2.47 -9.09
CA ALA A 33 -3.42 1.05 -8.76
C ALA A 33 -2.04 0.42 -8.52
N GLU A 34 -1.03 0.77 -9.31
CA GLU A 34 0.37 0.35 -9.11
C GLU A 34 0.88 0.77 -7.72
N LEU A 35 0.75 2.06 -7.36
CA LEU A 35 1.17 2.58 -6.06
C LEU A 35 0.43 1.91 -4.90
N LYS A 36 -0.89 1.72 -5.01
CA LYS A 36 -1.69 1.10 -3.94
C LYS A 36 -1.28 -0.35 -3.70
N ASN A 37 -1.09 -1.13 -4.78
CA ASN A 37 -0.62 -2.51 -4.66
C ASN A 37 0.80 -2.57 -4.12
N GLY A 38 1.71 -1.70 -4.60
CA GLY A 38 3.09 -1.65 -4.12
C GLY A 38 3.20 -1.32 -2.63
N ARG A 39 2.44 -0.33 -2.14
CA ARG A 39 2.38 -0.01 -0.70
C ARG A 39 1.90 -1.20 0.14
N VAL A 40 0.84 -1.89 -0.32
CA VAL A 40 0.33 -3.08 0.37
C VAL A 40 1.36 -4.20 0.36
N ALA A 41 2.07 -4.42 -0.75
CA ALA A 41 3.14 -5.41 -0.87
C ALA A 41 4.30 -5.12 0.08
N MET A 42 4.75 -3.86 0.21
CA MET A 42 5.78 -3.49 1.18
C MET A 42 5.38 -3.85 2.61
N PHE A 43 4.16 -3.49 3.04
CA PHE A 43 3.67 -3.84 4.37
C PHE A 43 3.50 -5.34 4.56
N ALA A 44 3.04 -6.06 3.53
CA ALA A 44 2.89 -7.51 3.57
C ALA A 44 4.24 -8.22 3.72
N CYS A 45 5.26 -7.81 2.96
CA CYS A 45 6.62 -8.35 3.06
C CYS A 45 7.23 -8.11 4.44
N MET A 46 7.13 -6.89 4.97
CA MET A 46 7.59 -6.58 6.33
C MET A 46 6.83 -7.38 7.38
N GLY A 47 5.50 -7.48 7.25
CA GLY A 47 4.64 -8.24 8.15
C GLY A 47 4.99 -9.73 8.16
N TYR A 48 5.28 -10.31 7.00
CA TYR A 48 5.68 -11.72 6.88
C TYR A 48 7.01 -12.00 7.59
N ILE A 49 8.00 -11.11 7.43
CA ILE A 49 9.32 -11.25 8.07
C ILE A 49 9.23 -11.00 9.58
N ALA A 50 8.56 -9.93 10.00
CA ALA A 50 8.46 -9.55 11.41
C ALA A 50 7.69 -10.59 12.23
N ALA A 51 6.68 -11.23 11.62
CA ALA A 51 5.90 -12.30 12.21
C ALA A 51 6.72 -13.56 12.54
N GLU A 52 7.86 -13.77 11.88
CA GLU A 52 8.82 -14.85 12.20
C GLU A 52 9.64 -14.55 13.46
N TRP A 53 9.91 -13.27 13.73
CA TRP A 53 10.80 -12.85 14.80
C TRP A 53 10.07 -12.45 16.08
N PHE A 54 8.82 -11.98 15.97
CA PHE A 54 8.07 -11.47 17.10
C PHE A 54 6.58 -11.80 17.03
N ARG A 55 6.04 -12.23 18.18
CA ARG A 55 4.59 -12.42 18.41
C ARG A 55 4.14 -11.53 19.56
N PHE A 56 2.98 -10.92 19.40
CA PHE A 56 2.37 -10.15 20.49
C PHE A 56 1.95 -11.10 21.62
N PRO A 57 2.26 -10.80 22.88
CA PRO A 57 1.75 -11.59 23.99
C PRO A 57 0.24 -11.37 24.15
N GLY A 58 -0.51 -12.44 24.37
CA GLY A 58 -1.95 -12.39 24.68
C GLY A 58 -2.83 -13.20 23.75
N PHE A 59 -4.14 -12.94 23.84
CA PHE A 59 -5.17 -13.66 23.09
C PHE A 59 -5.57 -12.89 21.83
N LEU A 60 -5.53 -13.59 20.70
CA LEU A 60 -6.16 -13.14 19.46
C LEU A 60 -7.69 -13.20 19.57
N SER A 61 -8.21 -14.25 20.22
CA SER A 61 -9.65 -14.42 20.47
C SER A 61 -9.86 -14.99 21.87
N PRO A 62 -10.17 -14.14 22.88
CA PRO A 62 -10.45 -14.59 24.24
C PRO A 62 -11.61 -15.60 24.29
N SER A 63 -12.61 -15.44 23.41
CA SER A 63 -13.75 -16.36 23.32
C SER A 63 -13.40 -17.77 22.83
N GLN A 64 -12.30 -17.91 22.07
CA GLN A 64 -11.84 -19.21 21.55
C GLN A 64 -10.55 -19.68 22.22
N ASN A 65 -10.07 -18.96 23.25
CA ASN A 65 -8.78 -19.20 23.92
C ASN A 65 -7.59 -19.28 22.93
N LEU A 66 -7.65 -18.57 21.81
CA LEU A 66 -6.60 -18.57 20.79
C LEU A 66 -5.57 -17.48 21.12
N LYS A 67 -4.31 -17.86 21.31
CA LYS A 67 -3.20 -16.91 21.50
C LYS A 67 -2.54 -16.54 20.18
N PHE A 68 -1.91 -15.37 20.12
CA PHE A 68 -1.12 -14.98 18.96
C PHE A 68 0.10 -15.88 18.73
N GLU A 69 0.60 -16.53 19.79
CA GLU A 69 1.70 -17.50 19.72
C GLU A 69 1.28 -18.80 19.03
N ASP A 70 0.01 -19.18 19.14
CA ASP A 70 -0.53 -20.42 18.58
C ASP A 70 -0.89 -20.29 17.09
N VAL A 71 -0.78 -19.07 16.53
CA VAL A 71 -1.05 -18.82 15.11
C VAL A 71 0.21 -19.11 14.30
N HIS A 72 0.12 -19.96 13.28
CA HIS A 72 1.23 -20.28 12.39
C HIS A 72 1.56 -19.10 11.45
N ASN A 73 2.80 -19.04 10.98
CA ASN A 73 3.22 -18.04 10.02
C ASN A 73 2.74 -18.31 8.59
N GLY A 74 2.72 -17.24 7.80
CA GLY A 74 2.38 -17.27 6.38
C GLY A 74 0.92 -17.63 6.11
N LEU A 75 0.69 -18.44 5.09
CA LEU A 75 -0.66 -18.73 4.58
C LEU A 75 -1.50 -19.56 5.56
N ALA A 76 -0.88 -20.29 6.48
CA ALA A 76 -1.59 -21.07 7.50
C ALA A 76 -2.38 -20.16 8.47
N ALA A 77 -1.87 -18.96 8.75
CA ALA A 77 -2.53 -17.97 9.60
C ALA A 77 -3.96 -17.64 9.13
N ILE A 78 -4.19 -17.68 7.81
CA ILE A 78 -5.47 -17.28 7.21
C ILE A 78 -6.60 -18.20 7.69
N GLY A 79 -6.32 -19.50 7.87
CA GLY A 79 -7.31 -20.48 8.32
C GLY A 79 -7.54 -20.51 9.83
N GLU A 80 -6.62 -19.93 10.62
CA GLU A 80 -6.66 -19.95 12.08
C GLU A 80 -7.32 -18.70 12.67
N VAL A 81 -7.20 -17.58 11.95
CA VAL A 81 -7.86 -16.34 12.34
C VAL A 81 -9.39 -16.51 12.21
N PRO A 82 -10.16 -16.22 13.27
CA PRO A 82 -11.61 -16.36 13.23
C PRO A 82 -12.27 -15.44 12.21
N PHE A 83 -13.36 -15.90 11.58
CA PHE A 83 -14.09 -15.14 10.57
C PHE A 83 -14.54 -13.75 11.06
N LEU A 84 -14.96 -13.62 12.32
CA LEU A 84 -15.35 -12.32 12.89
C LEU A 84 -14.18 -11.33 12.94
N GLY A 85 -12.95 -11.81 13.18
CA GLY A 85 -11.75 -10.98 13.13
C GLY A 85 -11.47 -10.49 11.71
N TRP A 86 -11.59 -11.38 10.72
CA TRP A 86 -11.50 -11.01 9.30
C TRP A 86 -12.55 -9.98 8.89
N ALA A 87 -13.80 -10.16 9.33
CA ALA A 87 -14.88 -9.23 9.03
C ALA A 87 -14.60 -7.83 9.61
N GLN A 88 -14.15 -7.75 10.87
CA GLN A 88 -13.75 -6.48 11.49
C GLN A 88 -12.60 -5.81 10.73
N TRP A 89 -11.59 -6.58 10.34
CA TRP A 89 -10.44 -6.08 9.58
C TRP A 89 -10.85 -5.55 8.20
N LEU A 90 -11.69 -6.29 7.46
CA LEU A 90 -12.19 -5.87 6.16
C LEU A 90 -13.04 -4.59 6.26
N VAL A 91 -13.90 -4.49 7.28
CA VAL A 91 -14.70 -3.27 7.52
C VAL A 91 -13.78 -2.10 7.82
N PHE A 92 -12.78 -2.29 8.69
CA PHE A 92 -11.81 -1.24 9.02
C PHE A 92 -11.02 -0.78 7.79
N CYS A 93 -10.46 -1.71 7.01
CA CYS A 93 -9.76 -1.40 5.76
C CYS A 93 -10.68 -0.68 4.76
N GLY A 94 -11.94 -1.09 4.64
CA GLY A 94 -12.93 -0.41 3.82
C GLY A 94 -13.18 1.03 4.28
N LEU A 95 -13.35 1.27 5.57
CA LEU A 95 -13.54 2.63 6.12
C LEU A 95 -12.31 3.52 5.86
N VAL A 96 -11.11 2.98 6.02
CA VAL A 96 -9.86 3.70 5.73
C VAL A 96 -9.76 4.03 4.24
N ASP A 97 -10.06 3.09 3.37
CA ASP A 97 -9.95 3.26 1.92
C ASP A 97 -10.99 4.24 1.36
N PHE A 98 -12.25 4.14 1.79
CA PHE A 98 -13.31 5.05 1.37
C PHE A 98 -13.26 6.42 2.07
N GLY A 99 -12.59 6.53 3.20
CA GLY A 99 -12.49 7.75 4.00
C GLY A 99 -11.18 8.52 3.78
N LEU A 100 -10.07 7.94 4.24
CA LEU A 100 -8.76 8.61 4.30
C LEU A 100 -8.00 8.54 2.97
N TYR A 101 -8.06 7.41 2.28
CA TYR A 101 -7.32 7.18 1.03
C TYR A 101 -8.19 7.28 -0.22
N ARG A 102 -9.16 8.20 -0.18
CA ARG A 102 -10.02 8.48 -1.32
C ARG A 102 -9.23 9.16 -2.44
N ALA A 103 -9.26 8.56 -3.62
CA ALA A 103 -8.71 9.10 -4.85
C ALA A 103 -9.37 10.42 -5.25
N ASP A 104 -8.58 11.42 -5.63
CA ASP A 104 -9.03 12.68 -6.19
C ASP A 104 -8.46 12.86 -7.61
N PRO A 105 -9.31 12.97 -8.66
CA PRO A 105 -8.85 13.21 -10.03
C PRO A 105 -8.05 14.50 -10.22
N SER A 106 -8.13 15.48 -9.31
CA SER A 106 -7.39 16.73 -9.38
C SER A 106 -5.96 16.66 -8.81
N ARG A 107 -5.64 15.62 -8.04
CA ARG A 107 -4.33 15.42 -7.37
C ARG A 107 -3.45 14.40 -8.08
N ASP A 108 -2.15 14.41 -7.81
CA ASP A 108 -1.24 13.39 -8.35
C ASP A 108 -1.55 11.99 -7.77
N PRO A 109 -1.33 10.90 -8.53
CA PRO A 109 -1.55 9.54 -8.03
C PRO A 109 -0.87 9.27 -6.69
N GLY A 110 -1.63 8.77 -5.72
CA GLY A 110 -1.13 8.43 -4.39
C GLY A 110 -0.99 9.61 -3.41
N ASP A 111 -1.36 10.82 -3.82
CA ASP A 111 -1.56 11.99 -2.96
C ASP A 111 -3.04 12.11 -2.57
N TYR A 112 -3.35 11.68 -1.34
CA TYR A 112 -4.72 11.70 -0.80
C TYR A 112 -4.95 12.94 0.05
N GLU A 113 -6.04 13.66 -0.21
CA GLU A 113 -6.41 14.88 0.53
C GLU A 113 -6.48 14.65 2.03
N ASN A 114 -7.12 13.56 2.45
CA ASN A 114 -7.30 13.20 3.85
C ASN A 114 -6.14 12.36 4.43
N GLY A 115 -5.18 11.96 3.58
CA GLY A 115 -4.03 11.13 3.96
C GLY A 115 -2.82 11.93 4.48
N GLY A 116 -2.76 13.24 4.18
CA GLY A 116 -1.66 14.14 4.53
C GLY A 116 -0.27 13.67 4.06
N ILE A 117 0.78 14.37 4.48
CA ILE A 117 2.17 14.02 4.11
C ILE A 117 2.58 12.70 4.75
N LEU A 118 3.08 11.76 3.94
CA LEU A 118 3.58 10.46 4.40
C LEU A 118 2.54 9.64 5.20
N GLY A 119 1.24 9.88 4.98
CA GLY A 119 0.16 9.15 5.67
C GLY A 119 -0.21 9.69 7.05
N VAL A 120 0.27 10.89 7.44
CA VAL A 120 -0.13 11.57 8.68
C VAL A 120 -1.37 12.44 8.39
N PRO A 121 -2.56 12.12 8.95
CA PRO A 121 -3.75 12.91 8.73
C PRO A 121 -3.52 14.38 9.11
N ASN A 122 -3.93 15.31 8.25
CA ASN A 122 -3.78 16.77 8.44
C ASN A 122 -2.34 17.31 8.49
N ALA A 123 -1.31 16.52 8.14
CA ALA A 123 0.04 17.06 7.94
C ALA A 123 0.14 17.75 6.57
N SER A 124 0.36 19.07 6.55
CA SER A 124 0.49 19.90 5.35
C SER A 124 1.81 20.68 5.33
N GLY A 125 2.45 20.76 4.15
CA GLY A 125 3.80 21.29 3.99
C GLY A 125 4.50 20.71 2.74
N PRO A 126 5.08 21.53 1.85
CA PRO A 126 5.80 20.99 0.70
C PRO A 126 7.07 20.27 1.18
N MET A 127 7.38 19.09 0.61
CA MET A 127 8.79 18.71 0.48
C MET A 127 9.43 19.81 -0.39
N ALA A 128 10.32 20.61 0.22
CA ALA A 128 10.87 21.83 -0.35
C ALA A 128 11.77 21.61 -1.58
N ASP A 129 12.19 20.37 -1.83
CA ASP A 129 13.05 19.98 -2.94
C ASP A 129 12.31 19.06 -3.93
N ALA A 130 12.17 19.53 -5.18
CA ALA A 130 11.49 18.83 -6.26
C ALA A 130 12.29 17.60 -6.74
N GLU A 131 13.61 17.66 -6.72
CA GLU A 131 14.46 16.55 -7.14
C GLU A 131 14.45 15.42 -6.10
N GLY A 132 14.60 15.77 -4.83
CA GLY A 132 14.46 14.85 -3.70
C GLY A 132 13.09 14.17 -3.65
N ARG A 133 12.02 14.90 -3.99
CA ARG A 133 10.67 14.31 -4.11
C ARG A 133 10.62 13.27 -5.22
N LYS A 134 11.09 13.61 -6.43
CA LYS A 134 11.11 12.69 -7.58
C LYS A 134 11.89 11.41 -7.25
N ARG A 135 13.05 11.54 -6.61
CA ARG A 135 13.85 10.39 -6.17
C ARG A 135 13.11 9.49 -5.18
N LYS A 136 12.49 10.06 -4.15
CA LYS A 136 11.76 9.29 -3.13
C LYS A 136 10.56 8.56 -3.70
N LEU A 137 9.78 9.22 -4.55
CA LEU A 137 8.62 8.60 -5.22
C LEU A 137 9.05 7.49 -6.19
N ASN A 138 10.18 7.67 -6.89
CA ASN A 138 10.79 6.63 -7.70
C ASN A 138 11.23 5.42 -6.86
N SER A 139 11.85 5.65 -5.70
CA SER A 139 12.22 4.57 -4.78
C SER A 139 10.99 3.86 -4.20
N GLU A 140 9.91 4.58 -3.93
CA GLU A 140 8.64 4.00 -3.50
C GLU A 140 8.07 3.05 -4.56
N LEU A 141 7.96 3.50 -5.82
CA LEU A 141 7.50 2.65 -6.93
C LEU A 141 8.39 1.42 -7.15
N ALA A 142 9.70 1.54 -6.96
CA ALA A 142 10.62 0.42 -7.16
C ALA A 142 10.63 -0.58 -5.99
N ASN A 143 10.28 -0.14 -4.78
CA ASN A 143 10.23 -1.00 -3.59
C ASN A 143 8.91 -1.79 -3.48
N GLY A 144 7.85 -1.29 -4.11
CA GLY A 144 6.50 -1.85 -4.03
C GLY A 144 6.27 -2.87 -5.13
#